data_AF-A0A2G9T3L9-F1
#
_entry.id   AF-A0A2G9T3L9-F1
#
_cell.length_a   1.000
_cell.length_b   1.000
_cell.length_c   1.000
_cell.angle_alpha   90.00
_cell.angle_beta   90.00
_cell.angle_gamma   90.00
#
_symmetry.space_group_name_H-M   'P 1'
#
loop_
_entity.id
_entity.type
_entity.pdbx_description
1 polymer ?
#
loop_
_entity_poly.entity_id
_entity_poly.type
_entity_poly.pdbx_seq_one_letter_code
_entity_poly.pdbx_strand_id
1 'polypeptide(L)' 'AWFQLTKSPSQRDMQLSNECTSLTGTSLEYRTILGSIAFSKGVHYWEVSVARHDSNADVVVGVAQPAVNRNIML' A
#
# COMPACT_ATOMS: atom_id res chain seq x y z
N ALA A 1 -15.72 6.80 5.09
CA ALA A 1 -15.09 7.55 3.98
C ALA A 1 -14.45 6.53 3.04
N TRP A 2 -14.49 6.77 1.74
CA TRP A 2 -13.81 5.93 0.75
C TRP A 2 -12.40 6.49 0.51
N PHE A 3 -11.39 5.62 0.46
CA PHE A 3 -10.01 6.01 0.21
C PHE A 3 -9.44 5.22 -0.98
N GLN A 4 -8.36 5.76 -1.55
CA GLN A 4 -7.59 5.15 -2.62
C GLN A 4 -6.16 4.96 -2.15
N LEU A 5 -5.39 4.11 -2.83
CA LEU A 5 -3.97 3.97 -2.62
C LEU A 5 -3.20 5.11 -3.30
N THR A 6 -2.10 5.53 -2.69
CA THR A 6 -1.27 6.65 -3.15
C THR A 6 0.21 6.27 -3.09
N LYS A 7 0.89 6.46 -4.22
CA LYS A 7 2.32 6.23 -4.36
C LYS A 7 3.06 7.51 -4.72
N SER A 8 4.33 7.58 -4.36
CA SER A 8 5.23 8.64 -4.84
C SER A 8 5.56 8.44 -6.33
N PRO A 9 5.79 9.50 -7.11
CA PRO A 9 6.32 9.39 -8.48
C PRO A 9 7.64 8.59 -8.59
N SER A 10 8.40 8.48 -7.49
CA SER A 10 9.63 7.68 -7.42
C SER A 10 9.38 6.17 -7.36
N GLN A 11 8.21 5.71 -6.93
CA GLN A 11 7.85 4.29 -6.80
C GLN A 11 7.33 3.75 -8.13
N ARG A 12 8.21 3.66 -9.13
CA ARG A 12 7.86 3.25 -10.51
C ARG A 12 7.58 1.76 -10.64
N ASP A 13 8.17 0.96 -9.76
CA ASP A 13 7.99 -0.49 -9.61
C ASP A 13 6.64 -0.88 -8.97
N MET A 14 5.91 0.10 -8.42
CA MET A 14 4.58 -0.10 -7.87
C MET A 14 3.53 0.40 -8.87
N GLN A 15 2.63 -0.48 -9.28
CA GLN A 15 1.56 -0.21 -10.25
C GLN A 15 0.21 -0.17 -9.54
N LEU A 16 -0.50 0.93 -9.71
CA LEU A 16 -1.88 1.08 -9.23
C LEU A 16 -2.84 0.88 -10.40
N SER A 17 -3.93 0.17 -10.14
CA SER A 17 -5.01 -0.08 -11.10
C SER A 17 -6.37 -0.05 -10.39
N ASN A 18 -7.46 -0.26 -11.14
CA ASN A 18 -8.83 -0.31 -10.64
C ASN A 18 -9.17 0.91 -9.78
N GLU A 19 -9.06 2.11 -10.35
CA GLU A 19 -9.29 3.37 -9.63
C GLU A 19 -8.43 3.50 -8.36
N CYS A 20 -7.16 3.07 -8.45
CA CYS A 20 -6.19 3.09 -7.36
C CYS A 20 -6.62 2.25 -6.14
N THR A 21 -7.39 1.18 -6.34
CA THR A 21 -7.78 0.23 -5.26
C THR A 21 -7.01 -1.08 -5.33
N SER A 22 -6.29 -1.32 -6.43
CA SER A 22 -5.45 -2.51 -6.62
C SER A 22 -3.98 -2.10 -6.75
N LEU A 23 -3.10 -2.88 -6.12
CA LEU A 23 -1.65 -2.66 -6.12
C LEU A 23 -0.93 -3.92 -6.60
N THR A 24 -0.02 -3.75 -7.54
CA THR A 24 0.91 -4.78 -8.01
C THR A 24 2.34 -4.28 -7.91
N GLY A 25 3.22 -5.05 -7.28
CA GLY A 25 4.66 -4.83 -7.31
C GLY A 25 5.31 -5.59 -8.46
N THR A 26 6.24 -4.96 -9.16
CA THR A 26 7.02 -5.59 -10.25
C THR A 26 8.51 -5.76 -9.91
N SER A 27 8.86 -5.60 -8.64
CA SER A 27 10.22 -5.69 -8.11
C SER A 27 10.23 -6.63 -6.89
N LEU A 28 11.40 -7.19 -6.58
CA LEU A 28 11.64 -7.93 -5.34
C LEU A 28 11.93 -7.00 -4.15
N GLU A 29 12.19 -5.71 -4.40
CA GLU A 29 12.39 -4.72 -3.34
C GLU A 29 11.06 -4.39 -2.65
N TYR A 30 11.10 -4.31 -1.32
CA TYR A 30 9.95 -3.87 -0.54
C TYR A 30 9.67 -2.38 -0.76
N ARG A 31 8.39 -2.06 -0.93
CA ARG A 31 7.88 -0.69 -1.02
C ARG A 31 6.63 -0.55 -0.16
N THR A 32 6.50 0.58 0.52
CA THR A 32 5.27 0.93 1.25
C THR A 32 4.40 1.88 0.42
N ILE A 33 3.12 1.53 0.27
CA ILE A 33 2.09 2.38 -0.32
C ILE A 33 1.10 2.79 0.78
N LEU A 34 0.62 4.04 0.76
CA LEU A 34 -0.30 4.56 1.77
C LEU A 34 -1.69 4.83 1.18
N GLY A 35 -2.72 4.76 2.02
CA GLY A 35 -4.03 5.29 1.67
C GLY A 35 -4.04 6.82 1.55
N SER A 36 -4.97 7.36 0.78
CA SER A 36 -5.15 8.81 0.56
C SER A 36 -5.76 9.54 1.76
N ILE A 37 -6.28 8.80 2.75
CA ILE A 37 -6.92 9.34 3.94
C ILE A 37 -6.13 8.91 5.17
N ALA A 38 -5.86 9.88 6.05
CA ALA A 38 -5.32 9.64 7.38
C ALA A 38 -6.44 9.66 8.42
N PHE A 39 -6.28 8.86 9.48
CA PHE A 39 -7.19 8.83 10.62
C PHE A 39 -6.50 9.41 11.85
N SER A 40 -7.25 10.15 12.68
CA SER A 40 -6.75 10.73 13.92
C SER A 40 -7.56 10.36 15.16
N LYS A 41 -8.77 9.79 14.98
CA LYS A 41 -9.68 9.37 16.06
C LYS A 41 -10.73 8.38 15.55
N GLY A 42 -11.36 7.63 16.45
CA GLY A 42 -12.43 6.67 16.17
C GLY A 42 -11.91 5.27 15.81
N VAL A 43 -12.82 4.39 15.40
CA VAL A 43 -12.53 3.01 14.95
C VAL A 43 -12.80 2.93 13.46
N HIS A 44 -11.82 2.44 12.71
CA HIS A 44 -11.88 2.33 11.25
C HIS A 44 -11.60 0.89 10.85
N TYR A 45 -12.30 0.43 9.82
CA TYR A 45 -12.18 -0.91 9.30
C TYR A 45 -11.93 -0.86 7.80
N TRP A 46 -11.03 -1.72 7.33
CA TRP A 46 -10.76 -1.95 5.92
C TRP A 46 -10.34 -3.41 5.74
N GLU A 47 -10.50 -3.89 4.52
CA GLU A 47 -10.10 -5.23 4.12
C GLU A 47 -9.05 -5.14 3.02
N VAL A 48 -8.18 -6.15 2.96
CA VAL A 48 -7.22 -6.34 1.87
C VAL A 48 -7.38 -7.76 1.37
N SER A 49 -7.56 -7.89 0.04
CA SER A 49 -7.57 -9.18 -0.63
C SER A 49 -6.27 -9.36 -1.40
N VAL A 50 -5.59 -10.48 -1.18
CA VAL A 50 -4.40 -10.85 -1.96
C VAL A 50 -4.86 -11.59 -3.20
N ALA A 51 -4.92 -10.89 -4.33
CA ALA A 51 -5.41 -11.47 -5.58
C ALA A 51 -4.41 -12.44 -6.23
N ARG A 52 -3.10 -12.19 -6.07
CA ARG A 52 -2.01 -13.02 -6.57
C ARG A 52 -0.81 -12.90 -5.64
N HIS A 53 -0.20 -14.02 -5.30
CA HIS A 53 0.98 -14.10 -4.46
C HIS A 53 1.93 -15.13 -5.07
N ASP A 54 2.88 -14.61 -5.83
CA ASP A 54 3.92 -15.41 -6.45
C ASP A 54 5.23 -15.14 -5.74
N SER A 55 6.07 -16.16 -5.58
CA SER A 55 7.33 -16.13 -4.81
C SER A 55 7.17 -16.04 -3.29
N ASN A 56 8.26 -16.31 -2.57
CA ASN A 56 8.30 -16.27 -1.12
C ASN A 56 8.54 -14.83 -0.60
N ALA A 57 7.68 -13.90 -1.04
CA ALA A 57 7.74 -12.49 -0.63
C ALA A 57 6.70 -12.23 0.47
N ASP A 58 7.03 -11.45 1.50
CA ASP A 58 6.07 -11.15 2.55
C ASP A 58 5.11 -10.03 2.12
N VAL A 59 3.83 -10.15 2.50
CA VAL A 59 2.84 -9.07 2.32
C VAL A 59 2.52 -8.49 3.70
N VAL A 60 2.86 -7.23 3.91
CA VAL A 60 2.56 -6.50 5.16
C VAL A 60 1.42 -5.53 4.94
N VAL A 61 0.43 -5.60 5.82
CA VAL A 61 -0.72 -4.68 5.86
C VAL A 61 -0.80 -4.07 7.24
N GLY A 62 -0.96 -2.76 7.33
CA GLY A 62 -1.03 -2.08 8.61
C GLY A 62 -1.28 -0.58 8.50
N VAL A 63 -0.90 0.13 9.55
CA VAL A 63 -1.02 1.59 9.66
C VAL A 63 0.37 2.21 9.73
N ALA A 64 0.53 3.38 9.12
CA ALA A 64 1.79 4.10 9.10
C ALA A 64 1.56 5.60 9.28
N GLN A 65 2.55 6.30 9.83
CA GLN A 65 2.57 7.76 9.81
C GLN A 65 2.89 8.28 8.39
N PRO A 66 2.45 9.49 8.01
CA PRO A 66 2.72 10.05 6.68
C PRO A 66 4.20 10.10 6.29
N ALA A 67 5.09 10.22 7.28
CA ALA A 67 6.54 10.31 7.10
C ALA A 67 7.27 8.95 7.05
N VAL A 68 6.54 7.82 6.97
CA VAL A 68 7.15 6.49 6.87
C VAL A 68 8.11 6.38 5.68
N ASN A 69 9.22 5.67 5.85
CA ASN A 69 10.13 5.37 4.76
C ASN A 69 9.46 4.41 3.78
N ARG A 70 9.12 4.91 2.58
CA ARG A 70 8.39 4.14 1.57
C ARG A 70 9.24 3.15 0.76
N ASN A 71 10.53 3.04 1.06
CA ASN A 71 11.49 2.16 0.40
C ASN A 71 11.85 0.93 1.22
N ILE A 72 11.14 0.70 2.33
CA ILE A 72 11.33 -0.47 3.19
C ILE A 72 9.99 -1.16 3.43
N MET A 73 10.05 -2.34 4.05
CA MET A 73 8.88 -3.02 4.58
C MET A 73 8.32 -2.23 5.77
N LEU A 74 6.99 -2.25 5.93
CA LEU A 74 6.30 -1.56 7.03
C LEU A 74 6.63 -2.19 8.38
#